data_AF-A0A4R4KVU5-F1
#
_entry.id   AF-A0A4R4KVU5-F1
#
_cell.length_a   1.000
_cell.length_b   1.000
_cell.length_c   1.000
_cell.angle_alpha   90.00
_cell.angle_beta   90.00
_cell.angle_gamma   90.00
#
_symmetry.space_group_name_H-M   'P 1'
#
loop_
_entity.id
_entity.type
_entity.pdbx_description
1 polymer ?
#
loop_
_entity_poly.entity_id
_entity_poly.type
_entity_poly.pdbx_seq_one_letter_code
_entity_poly.pdbx_strand_id
1 'polypeptide(L)'
;MTDATRRGPRLFARRSWSETRRVSAILRKETVGGALLLVGALLALIWSNSPWSEAYESLRNLRLGPASLHLDLSLATWAADGLLAIFFFVAGLELKREFVAGDLRDPRRAAVPVAAAAGGVVAPALIYLAIAGGAGAGA
;
A
#
# COMPACT_ATOMS: atom_id res chain seq x y z
N MET A 1 58.12 15.45 -30.41
CA MET A 1 56.81 15.96 -30.84
C MET A 1 55.80 15.55 -29.78
N THR A 2 55.42 16.52 -28.96
CA THR A 2 54.56 16.41 -27.77
C THR A 2 53.12 16.11 -28.14
N ASP A 3 52.45 15.22 -27.41
CA ASP A 3 51.02 15.43 -27.15
C ASP A 3 50.65 14.98 -25.74
N ALA A 4 50.30 15.96 -24.90
CA ALA A 4 49.88 15.81 -23.53
C ALA A 4 48.38 16.05 -23.48
N THR A 5 47.58 15.00 -23.70
CA THR A 5 46.12 15.11 -23.60
C THR A 5 45.70 15.18 -22.13
N ARG A 6 45.55 16.41 -21.60
CA ARG A 6 44.94 16.67 -20.30
C ARG A 6 43.46 16.25 -20.33
N ARG A 7 43.10 15.17 -19.64
CA ARG A 7 41.69 14.86 -19.34
C ARG A 7 41.26 15.69 -18.12
N GLY A 8 40.39 16.68 -18.35
CA GLY A 8 39.78 17.46 -17.27
C GLY A 8 38.90 16.60 -16.33
N PRO A 9 38.79 16.94 -15.04
CA PRO A 9 37.99 16.17 -14.09
C PRO A 9 36.49 16.39 -14.35
N ARG A 10 35.77 15.29 -14.61
CA ARG A 10 34.30 15.26 -14.69
C ARG A 10 33.71 15.37 -13.29
N LEU A 11 33.58 16.60 -12.78
CA LEU A 11 33.12 16.92 -11.43
C LEU A 11 31.60 16.75 -11.20
N PHE A 12 30.82 16.40 -12.22
CA PHE A 12 29.37 16.19 -12.13
C PHE A 12 28.96 14.73 -12.38
N ALA A 13 29.68 13.78 -11.80
CA ALA A 13 29.21 12.40 -11.71
C ALA A 13 28.08 12.32 -10.66
N ARG A 14 26.85 12.11 -11.15
CA ARG A 14 25.60 11.97 -10.42
C ARG A 14 25.71 10.99 -9.24
N ARG A 15 26.06 11.48 -8.04
CA ARG A 15 26.34 10.65 -6.86
C ARG A 15 25.10 10.21 -6.06
N SER A 16 23.88 10.69 -6.38
CA SER A 16 22.68 10.41 -5.57
C SER A 16 21.87 9.16 -5.95
N TRP A 17 22.20 8.46 -7.04
CA TRP A 17 21.39 7.32 -7.51
C TRP A 17 21.70 5.99 -6.81
N SER A 18 22.88 5.85 -6.20
CA SER A 18 23.28 4.64 -5.48
C SER A 18 22.56 4.50 -4.14
N GLU A 19 22.31 5.61 -3.44
CA GLU A 19 21.56 5.59 -2.17
C GLU A 19 20.09 5.27 -2.40
N THR A 20 19.43 5.90 -3.38
CA THR A 20 18.04 5.56 -3.71
C THR A 20 17.91 4.10 -4.15
N ARG A 21 18.86 3.57 -4.93
CA ARG A 21 18.87 2.15 -5.31
C ARG A 21 19.10 1.22 -4.12
N ARG A 22 19.95 1.58 -3.15
CA ARG A 22 20.18 0.78 -1.94
C ARG A 22 18.97 0.79 -1.02
N VAL A 23 18.38 1.96 -0.77
CA VAL A 23 17.15 2.10 0.02
C VAL A 23 16.02 1.31 -0.65
N SER A 24 15.81 1.47 -1.96
CA SER A 24 14.80 0.72 -2.71
C SER A 24 15.07 -0.79 -2.70
N ALA A 25 16.33 -1.24 -2.80
CA ALA A 25 16.68 -2.65 -2.71
C ALA A 25 16.43 -3.25 -1.30
N ILE A 26 16.60 -2.46 -0.25
CA ILE A 26 16.31 -2.86 1.13
C ILE A 26 14.79 -2.89 1.36
N LEU A 27 14.04 -1.87 0.93
CA LEU A 27 12.57 -1.86 1.00
C LEU A 27 11.93 -2.96 0.16
N ARG A 28 12.59 -3.42 -0.90
CA ARG A 28 12.12 -4.48 -1.79
C ARG A 28 12.25 -5.89 -1.20
N LYS A 29 12.86 -6.05 -0.01
CA LYS A 29 12.76 -7.31 0.74
C LYS A 29 11.37 -7.41 1.37
N GLU A 30 10.66 -8.50 1.08
CA GLU A 30 9.30 -8.76 1.59
C GLU A 30 9.19 -8.57 3.11
N THR A 31 10.20 -9.01 3.87
CA THR A 31 10.27 -8.85 5.32
C THR A 31 10.36 -7.40 5.77
N VAL A 32 11.05 -6.54 5.01
CA VAL A 32 11.22 -5.12 5.37
C VAL A 32 9.90 -4.38 5.18
N GLY A 33 9.17 -4.67 4.10
CA GLY A 33 7.81 -4.14 3.90
C GLY A 33 6.87 -4.51 5.05
N GLY A 34 6.85 -5.80 5.43
CA GLY A 34 6.04 -6.27 6.56
C GLY A 34 6.44 -5.63 7.90
N ALA A 35 7.74 -5.52 8.19
CA ALA A 35 8.23 -4.88 9.41
C ALA A 35 7.86 -3.38 9.48
N LEU A 36 7.97 -2.66 8.37
CA LEU A 36 7.57 -1.25 8.30
C LEU A 36 6.06 -1.07 8.57
N LEU A 37 5.22 -1.94 8.01
CA LEU A 37 3.77 -1.92 8.27
C LEU A 37 3.46 -2.16 9.76
N LEU A 38 4.12 -3.16 10.37
CA LEU A 38 3.94 -3.48 11.78
C LEU A 38 4.36 -2.31 12.68
N VAL A 39 5.53 -1.71 12.43
CA VAL A 39 6.00 -0.54 13.17
C VAL A 39 5.03 0.63 13.01
N GLY A 40 4.55 0.89 11.79
CA GLY A 40 3.56 1.93 11.54
C GLY A 40 2.26 1.72 12.33
N ALA A 41 1.74 0.49 12.35
CA ALA A 41 0.54 0.13 13.12
C ALA A 41 0.76 0.30 14.64
N LEU A 42 1.91 -0.14 15.16
CA LEU A 42 2.25 0.03 16.57
C LEU A 42 2.38 1.50 16.97
N LEU A 43 3.04 2.31 16.13
CA LEU A 43 3.15 3.75 16.36
C LEU A 43 1.78 4.42 16.37
N ALA A 44 0.90 4.09 15.42
CA ALA A 44 -0.47 4.60 15.38
C ALA A 44 -1.27 4.20 16.64
N LEU A 45 -1.19 2.93 17.05
CA LEU A 45 -1.86 2.41 18.23
C LEU A 45 -1.37 3.11 19.51
N ILE A 46 -0.06 3.23 19.69
CA ILE A 46 0.53 3.90 20.86
C ILE A 46 0.12 5.38 20.88
N TRP A 47 0.24 6.08 19.75
CA TRP A 47 -0.10 7.51 19.69
C TRP A 47 -1.59 7.74 19.99
N SER A 48 -2.48 6.95 19.38
CA SER A 48 -3.93 7.07 19.58
C SER A 48 -4.37 6.78 21.02
N ASN A 49 -3.61 6.00 21.79
CA ASN A 49 -3.91 5.67 23.19
C ASN A 49 -3.08 6.48 24.20
N SER A 50 -2.31 7.47 23.73
CA SER A 50 -1.46 8.31 24.57
C SER A 50 -2.16 9.61 25.01
N PRO A 51 -1.61 10.37 25.97
CA PRO A 51 -2.09 11.71 26.31
C PRO A 51 -2.10 12.72 25.14
N TRP A 52 -1.39 12.41 24.04
CA TRP A 52 -1.37 13.23 22.81
C TRP A 52 -2.35 12.73 21.73
N SER A 53 -3.35 11.93 22.10
CA SER A 53 -4.37 11.43 21.18
C SER A 53 -5.13 12.55 20.46
N GLU A 54 -5.39 13.69 21.11
CA GLU A 54 -6.02 14.85 20.48
C GLU A 54 -5.19 15.43 19.32
N ALA A 55 -3.87 15.42 19.44
CA ALA A 55 -2.99 15.83 18.36
C ALA A 55 -3.06 14.84 17.17
N TYR A 56 -3.19 13.55 17.46
CA TYR A 56 -3.41 12.53 16.43
C TYR A 56 -4.77 12.73 15.73
N GLU A 57 -5.84 12.96 16.52
CA GLU A 57 -7.19 13.21 16.04
C GLU A 57 -7.29 14.48 15.17
N SER A 58 -6.65 15.58 15.60
CA SER A 58 -6.61 16.81 14.78
C SER A 58 -5.86 16.60 13.47
N LEU A 59 -4.75 15.86 13.48
CA LEU A 59 -3.98 15.54 12.28
C LEU A 59 -4.79 14.70 11.28
N ARG A 60 -5.44 13.63 11.74
CA ARG A 60 -6.25 12.76 10.85
C ARG A 60 -7.46 13.49 10.26
N ASN A 61 -8.02 14.45 10.99
CA ASN A 61 -9.16 15.25 10.57
C ASN A 61 -8.79 16.48 9.75
N LEU A 62 -7.49 16.78 9.59
CA LEU A 62 -7.01 17.86 8.74
C LEU A 62 -7.53 17.66 7.32
N ARG A 63 -8.33 18.61 6.82
CA ARG A 63 -8.88 18.52 5.47
C ARG A 63 -7.94 19.13 4.44
N LEU A 64 -7.73 18.41 3.34
CA LEU A 64 -6.82 18.78 2.26
C LEU A 64 -7.49 18.54 0.92
N GLY A 65 -7.33 19.47 -0.02
CA GLY A 65 -7.74 19.30 -1.42
C GLY A 65 -8.68 20.39 -1.92
N PRO A 66 -8.83 20.52 -3.25
CA PRO A 66 -9.68 21.53 -3.85
C PRO A 66 -11.17 21.18 -3.65
N ALA A 67 -11.90 22.04 -2.94
CA ALA A 67 -13.34 21.89 -2.72
C ALA A 67 -14.14 21.84 -4.03
N SER A 68 -13.67 22.51 -5.09
CA SER A 68 -14.31 22.53 -6.41
C SER A 68 -14.42 21.14 -7.07
N LEU A 69 -13.58 20.18 -6.68
CA LEU A 69 -13.61 18.81 -7.17
C LEU A 69 -14.24 17.83 -6.17
N HIS A 70 -14.89 18.32 -5.11
CA HIS A 70 -15.37 17.52 -3.97
C HIS A 70 -14.26 16.71 -3.28
N LEU A 71 -13.01 17.18 -3.38
CA LEU A 71 -11.83 16.55 -2.78
C LEU A 71 -11.46 17.18 -1.43
N ASP A 72 -12.41 17.84 -0.75
CA ASP A 72 -12.23 18.32 0.64
C ASP A 72 -12.33 17.14 1.62
N LEU A 73 -11.31 16.28 1.57
CA LEU A 73 -11.26 15.04 2.33
C LEU A 73 -10.31 15.18 3.51
N SER A 74 -10.63 14.47 4.59
CA SER A 74 -9.70 14.36 5.72
C SER A 74 -8.40 13.68 5.29
N LEU A 75 -7.31 13.99 5.99
CA LEU A 75 -6.01 13.34 5.76
C LEU A 75 -6.12 11.82 5.93
N ALA A 76 -6.94 11.34 6.88
CA ALA A 76 -7.21 9.92 7.03
C ALA A 76 -7.89 9.32 5.80
N THR A 77 -8.86 10.00 5.20
CA THR A 77 -9.53 9.53 3.98
C THR A 77 -8.56 9.49 2.80
N TRP A 78 -7.73 10.53 2.62
CA TRP A 78 -6.68 10.54 1.60
C TRP A 78 -5.69 9.38 1.79
N ALA A 79 -5.25 9.15 3.02
CA ALA A 79 -4.34 8.06 3.34
C ALA A 79 -4.98 6.69 3.09
N ALA A 80 -6.24 6.50 3.48
CA ALA A 80 -6.97 5.25 3.26
C ALA A 80 -7.21 5.01 1.77
N ASP A 81 -7.97 5.88 1.11
CA ASP A 81 -8.45 5.65 -0.25
C ASP A 81 -7.32 5.85 -1.28
N GLY A 82 -6.45 6.83 -1.07
CA GLY A 82 -5.33 7.11 -1.97
C GLY A 82 -4.29 5.99 -1.96
N LEU A 83 -3.91 5.51 -0.77
CA LEU A 83 -2.93 4.42 -0.66
C LEU A 83 -3.54 3.09 -1.14
N LEU A 84 -4.82 2.84 -0.83
CA LEU A 84 -5.56 1.68 -1.30
C LEU A 84 -5.71 1.70 -2.83
N ALA A 85 -5.93 2.86 -3.45
CA ALA A 85 -5.96 3.00 -4.90
C ALA A 85 -4.61 2.62 -5.54
N ILE A 86 -3.49 3.07 -4.96
CA ILE A 86 -2.15 2.65 -5.41
C ILE A 86 -1.95 1.15 -5.23
N PHE A 87 -2.34 0.60 -4.07
CA PHE A 87 -2.26 -0.83 -3.78
C PHE A 87 -3.05 -1.66 -4.81
N PHE A 88 -4.31 -1.33 -5.06
CA PHE A 88 -5.13 -2.05 -6.04
C PHE A 88 -4.67 -1.82 -7.48
N PHE A 89 -4.07 -0.68 -7.79
CA PHE A 89 -3.45 -0.49 -9.10
C PHE A 89 -2.31 -1.50 -9.30
N VAL A 90 -1.38 -1.60 -8.35
CA VAL A 90 -0.26 -2.55 -8.42
C VAL A 90 -0.76 -4.00 -8.43
N ALA A 91 -1.65 -4.36 -7.50
CA ALA A 91 -2.26 -5.70 -7.46
C ALA A 91 -3.03 -6.02 -8.74
N GLY A 92 -3.71 -5.04 -9.34
CA GLY A 92 -4.42 -5.17 -10.60
C GLY A 92 -3.48 -5.41 -11.80
N LEU A 93 -2.31 -4.77 -11.81
CA LEU A 93 -1.27 -5.05 -12.81
C LEU A 93 -0.69 -6.46 -12.67
N GLU A 94 -0.48 -6.92 -11.44
CA GLU A 94 -0.05 -8.30 -11.16
C GLU A 94 -1.11 -9.30 -11.60
N LEU A 95 -2.38 -9.05 -11.28
CA LEU A 95 -3.49 -9.89 -11.72
C LEU A 95 -3.61 -9.93 -13.24
N LYS A 96 -3.49 -8.78 -13.92
CA LYS A 96 -3.46 -8.71 -15.38
C LYS A 96 -2.32 -9.54 -15.96
N ARG A 97 -1.14 -9.52 -15.34
CA ARG A 97 0.01 -10.37 -15.76
C ARG A 97 -0.36 -11.85 -15.70
N GLU A 98 -1.00 -12.26 -14.61
CA GLU A 98 -1.42 -13.65 -14.39
C GLU A 98 -2.51 -14.11 -15.37
N PHE A 99 -3.43 -13.21 -15.74
CA PHE A 99 -4.42 -13.47 -16.79
C PHE A 99 -3.83 -13.63 -18.19
N VAL A 100 -2.77 -12.88 -18.52
CA VAL A 100 -2.20 -12.88 -19.88
C VAL A 100 -1.17 -14.00 -20.06
N ALA A 101 -0.34 -14.24 -19.05
CA ALA A 101 0.84 -15.10 -19.16
C ALA A 101 1.00 -16.10 -18.00
N GLY A 102 0.08 -16.12 -17.04
CA GLY A 102 0.11 -17.00 -15.88
C GLY A 102 -0.98 -18.06 -15.87
N ASP A 103 -1.23 -18.63 -14.69
CA ASP A 103 -2.13 -19.78 -14.53
C ASP A 103 -3.61 -19.43 -14.71
N LEU A 104 -3.99 -18.15 -14.52
CA LEU A 104 -5.36 -17.69 -14.72
C LEU A 104 -5.79 -17.63 -16.19
N ARG A 105 -4.85 -17.77 -17.12
CA ARG A 105 -5.15 -17.85 -18.55
C ARG A 105 -5.93 -19.11 -18.94
N ASP A 106 -5.72 -20.22 -18.23
CA ASP A 106 -6.42 -21.49 -18.45
C ASP A 106 -7.58 -21.62 -17.46
N PRO A 107 -8.85 -21.61 -17.91
CA PRO A 107 -10.01 -21.73 -17.03
C PRO A 107 -9.98 -22.96 -16.11
N ARG A 108 -9.38 -24.08 -16.56
CA ARG A 108 -9.27 -25.29 -15.75
C ARG A 108 -8.32 -25.11 -14.57
N ARG A 109 -7.24 -24.35 -14.76
CA ARG A 109 -6.27 -24.04 -13.71
C ARG A 109 -6.76 -22.91 -12.80
N ALA A 110 -7.47 -21.93 -13.37
CA ALA A 110 -8.03 -20.80 -12.63
C ALA A 110 -9.14 -21.20 -11.64
N ALA A 111 -9.85 -22.31 -11.89
CA ALA A 111 -11.00 -22.73 -11.09
C ALA A 111 -10.65 -22.91 -9.60
N VAL A 112 -9.50 -23.53 -9.28
CA VAL A 112 -9.11 -23.79 -7.88
C VAL A 112 -8.76 -22.50 -7.12
N PRO A 113 -7.87 -21.62 -7.61
CA PRO A 113 -7.59 -20.33 -6.96
C PRO A 113 -8.83 -19.44 -6.82
N VAL A 114 -9.71 -19.41 -7.83
CA VAL A 114 -10.94 -18.61 -7.81
C VAL A 114 -11.91 -19.13 -6.74
N ALA A 115 -12.12 -20.44 -6.69
CA ALA A 115 -12.97 -21.05 -5.67
C ALA A 115 -12.41 -20.83 -4.25
N ALA A 116 -11.08 -20.96 -4.08
CA ALA A 116 -10.42 -20.70 -2.80
C ALA A 116 -10.58 -19.22 -2.36
N ALA A 117 -10.40 -18.26 -3.27
CA ALA A 117 -10.59 -16.84 -2.98
C ALA A 117 -12.05 -16.51 -2.65
N ALA A 118 -13.00 -17.04 -3.42
CA ALA A 118 -14.42 -16.87 -3.16
C ALA A 118 -14.82 -17.45 -1.79
N GLY A 119 -14.37 -18.66 -1.48
CA GLY A 119 -14.57 -19.28 -0.17
C GLY A 119 -13.97 -18.47 0.97
N GLY A 120 -12.78 -17.91 0.77
CA GLY A 120 -12.10 -17.03 1.74
C GLY A 120 -12.84 -15.73 2.04
N VAL A 121 -13.73 -15.27 1.16
CA VAL A 121 -14.60 -14.09 1.40
C VAL A 121 -15.97 -14.50 1.93
N VAL A 122 -16.59 -15.51 1.31
CA VAL A 122 -17.97 -15.94 1.63
C VAL A 122 -18.04 -16.57 3.02
N ALA A 123 -17.08 -17.44 3.37
CA ALA A 123 -17.15 -18.14 4.65
C ALA A 123 -17.06 -17.19 5.86
N PRO A 124 -16.09 -16.24 5.95
CA PRO A 124 -16.09 -15.25 7.03
C PRO A 124 -17.34 -14.37 7.06
N ALA A 125 -17.88 -13.99 5.89
CA ALA A 125 -19.10 -13.19 5.82
C ALA A 125 -20.32 -13.94 6.38
N LEU A 126 -20.49 -15.22 6.04
CA LEU A 126 -21.58 -16.05 6.57
C LEU A 126 -21.42 -16.30 8.07
N ILE A 127 -20.20 -16.54 8.55
CA ILE A 127 -19.92 -16.68 9.99
C ILE A 127 -20.30 -15.40 10.73
N TYR A 128 -19.90 -14.24 10.21
CA TYR A 128 -20.26 -12.95 10.81
C TYR A 128 -21.79 -12.77 10.86
N LEU A 129 -22.50 -13.04 9.76
CA LEU A 129 -23.96 -12.91 9.72
C LEU A 129 -24.68 -13.89 10.67
N ALA A 130 -24.18 -15.11 10.80
CA ALA A 130 -24.76 -16.09 11.71
C ALA A 130 -24.62 -15.68 13.18
N ILE A 131 -23.49 -15.05 13.55
CA ILE A 131 -23.20 -14.66 14.94
C ILE A 131 -23.80 -13.28 15.27
N ALA A 132 -23.60 -12.30 14.39
CA ALA A 132 -23.90 -10.89 14.64
C ALA A 132 -25.12 -10.36 13.86
N GLY A 133 -25.57 -11.05 12.81
CA GLY A 133 -26.64 -10.56 11.93
C GLY A 133 -28.01 -10.43 12.61
N GLY A 134 -28.27 -11.18 13.68
CA GLY A 134 -29.49 -11.05 14.49
C GLY A 134 -29.43 -9.92 15.54
N ALA A 135 -28.24 -9.41 15.87
CA ALA A 135 -28.07 -8.41 16.91
C ALA A 135 -28.54 -7.00 16.50
N GLY A 136 -28.76 -6.76 15.19
CA GLY A 136 -29.23 -5.48 14.65
C GLY A 136 -30.74 -5.40 14.38
N ALA A 137 -31.52 -6.46 14.65
CA ALA A 137 -32.96 -6.50 14.33
C ALA A 137 -33.87 -6.05 15.50
N GLY A 138 -33.31 -5.54 16.60
CA GLY A 138 -34.05 -5.22 17.83
C GLY A 138 -33.61 -3.95 18.57
N ALA A 139 -33.10 -2.95 17.85
CA ALA A 139 -32.84 -1.61 18.38
C ALA A 139 -33.64 -0.56 17.58
#